data_AF-A0A1H9VCQ2-F1
#
_entry.id   AF-A0A1H9VCQ2-F1
#
_cell.length_a   1.000
_cell.length_b   1.000
_cell.length_c   1.000
_cell.angle_alpha   90.00
_cell.angle_beta   90.00
_cell.angle_gamma   90.00
#
_symmetry.space_group_name_H-M   'P 1'
#
loop_
_entity.id
_entity.type
_entity.pdbx_description
1 polymer ?
#
loop_
_entity_poly.entity_id
_entity_poly.type
_entity_poly.pdbx_seq_one_letter_code
_entity_poly.pdbx_strand_id
1 'polypeptide(L)'
;MLDSEIAAYHSKGTCTFYGTANSNQMMMEAMGLHVPGASFPNPNTKLRQELTRTAVLRLAAIGWNGDDYRPIGHVVDEKAIVLLESDDIRLIRIRN
;
A
#
# COMPACT_ATOMS: atom_id res chain seq x y z
N MET A 1 26.00 -13.36 -18.60
CA MET A 1 25.10 -13.76 -17.49
C MET A 1 25.36 -12.91 -16.24
N LEU A 2 26.62 -12.66 -15.87
CA LEU A 2 26.98 -11.75 -14.78
C LEU A 2 26.54 -10.29 -15.02
N ASP A 3 26.80 -9.76 -16.23
CA ASP A 3 26.42 -8.37 -16.56
C ASP A 3 24.91 -8.15 -16.59
N SER A 4 24.14 -9.17 -16.99
CA SER A 4 22.67 -9.12 -16.98
C SER A 4 22.06 -9.21 -15.58
N GLU A 5 22.72 -9.89 -14.64
CA GLU A 5 22.29 -9.95 -13.23
C GLU A 5 22.61 -8.67 -12.47
N ILE A 6 23.80 -8.10 -12.67
CA ILE A 6 24.16 -6.79 -12.12
C ILE A 6 23.21 -5.72 -12.65
N ALA A 7 22.80 -5.86 -13.92
CA ALA A 7 21.81 -5.00 -14.54
C ALA A 7 20.36 -5.18 -14.07
N ALA A 8 20.04 -6.30 -13.42
CA ALA A 8 18.73 -6.48 -12.83
C ALA A 8 18.56 -5.66 -11.53
N TYR A 9 19.66 -5.29 -10.87
CA TYR A 9 19.68 -4.59 -9.57
C TYR A 9 20.14 -3.13 -9.65
N HIS A 10 19.79 -2.42 -10.72
CA HIS A 10 20.30 -1.06 -10.98
C HIS A 10 19.83 0.05 -10.02
N SER A 11 18.88 -0.21 -9.10
CA SER A 11 18.40 0.84 -8.20
C SER A 11 17.78 0.28 -6.91
N LYS A 12 17.86 1.06 -5.80
CA LYS A 12 17.09 0.78 -4.58
C LYS A 12 15.60 0.82 -4.92
N GLY A 13 14.90 -0.29 -4.72
CA GLY A 13 13.48 -0.43 -5.02
C GLY A 13 13.06 -1.89 -5.16
N THR A 14 11.75 -2.11 -5.25
CA THR A 14 11.20 -3.39 -5.68
C THR A 14 11.45 -3.57 -7.18
N CYS A 15 11.34 -4.81 -7.68
CA CYS A 15 11.44 -5.07 -9.11
C CYS A 15 10.48 -4.17 -9.89
N THR A 16 10.83 -3.68 -11.07
CA THR A 16 9.94 -2.84 -11.89
C THR A 16 8.84 -3.64 -12.59
N PHE A 17 8.97 -4.97 -12.62
CA PHE A 17 7.95 -5.91 -13.06
C PHE A 17 6.90 -6.14 -11.96
N TYR A 18 5.68 -6.55 -12.30
CA TYR A 18 4.61 -6.92 -11.36
C TYR A 18 4.90 -8.24 -10.61
N GLY A 19 6.11 -8.40 -10.07
CA GLY A 19 6.47 -9.49 -9.17
C GLY A 19 5.85 -9.32 -7.79
N THR A 20 6.07 -10.31 -6.92
CA THR A 20 5.46 -10.44 -5.58
C THR A 20 5.46 -9.15 -4.75
N ALA A 21 6.55 -8.39 -4.79
CA ALA A 21 6.66 -7.17 -3.98
C ALA A 21 5.78 -6.00 -4.48
N ASN A 22 5.51 -5.91 -5.78
CA ASN A 22 4.63 -4.88 -6.34
C ASN A 22 3.16 -5.30 -6.28
N SER A 23 2.86 -6.57 -6.53
CA SER A 23 1.50 -7.10 -6.40
C SER A 23 1.03 -7.05 -4.94
N ASN A 24 1.90 -7.34 -3.97
CA ASN A 24 1.56 -7.16 -2.55
C ASN A 24 1.32 -5.69 -2.18
N GLN A 25 2.07 -4.73 -2.76
CA GLN A 25 1.82 -3.30 -2.52
C GLN A 25 0.44 -2.89 -3.06
N MET A 26 0.10 -3.30 -4.28
CA MET A 26 -1.24 -3.11 -4.85
C MET A 26 -2.33 -3.74 -4.00
N MET A 27 -2.11 -4.95 -3.50
CA MET A 27 -3.05 -5.65 -2.62
C MET A 27 -3.32 -4.85 -1.34
N MET A 28 -2.27 -4.37 -0.67
CA MET A 28 -2.40 -3.55 0.53
C MET A 28 -3.14 -2.24 0.27
N GLU A 29 -2.92 -1.63 -0.89
CA GLU A 29 -3.64 -0.42 -1.31
C GLU A 29 -5.11 -0.70 -1.63
N ALA A 30 -5.39 -1.79 -2.33
CA ALA A 30 -6.74 -2.23 -2.62
C ALA A 30 -7.53 -2.52 -1.33
N MET A 31 -6.91 -3.14 -0.32
CA MET A 31 -7.51 -3.38 1.00
C MET A 31 -7.70 -2.12 1.86
N GLY A 32 -7.26 -0.95 1.40
CA GLY A 32 -7.33 0.29 2.17
C GLY A 32 -6.32 0.39 3.31
N LEU A 33 -5.27 -0.44 3.30
CA LEU A 33 -4.20 -0.45 4.31
C LEU A 33 -3.05 0.51 3.98
N HIS A 34 -3.04 1.08 2.77
CA HIS A 34 -2.10 2.11 2.36
C HIS A 34 -2.77 3.45 2.08
N VAL A 35 -1.97 4.52 2.16
CA VAL A 35 -2.35 5.81 1.58
C VAL A 35 -2.51 5.62 0.06
N PRO A 36 -3.60 6.11 -0.56
CA PRO A 36 -3.80 5.98 -1.99
C PRO A 36 -2.62 6.53 -2.81
N GLY A 37 -2.18 5.78 -3.81
CA GLY A 37 -1.03 6.09 -4.66
C GLY A 37 0.33 5.71 -4.08
N ALA A 38 0.40 4.97 -2.96
CA ALA A 38 1.67 4.63 -2.31
C ALA A 38 2.40 3.42 -2.92
N SER A 39 1.75 2.60 -3.76
CA SER A 39 2.32 1.34 -4.26
C SER A 39 3.43 1.50 -5.29
N PHE A 40 3.47 2.60 -6.04
CA PHE A 40 4.35 2.77 -7.21
C PHE A 40 5.40 3.89 -7.12
N PRO A 41 5.37 4.86 -6.19
CA PRO A 41 6.45 5.83 -6.03
C PRO A 41 7.78 5.16 -5.68
N ASN A 42 8.83 5.48 -6.46
CA ASN A 42 10.17 4.95 -6.23
C ASN A 42 10.76 5.41 -4.88
N PRO A 43 11.69 4.60 -4.30
CA PRO A 43 12.44 4.99 -3.11
C PRO A 43 13.18 6.32 -3.27
N ASN A 44 13.43 6.99 -2.15
CA ASN A 44 14.19 8.25 -2.08
C ASN A 44 13.61 9.42 -2.88
N THR A 45 12.35 9.34 -3.33
CA THR A 45 11.64 10.46 -3.94
C THR A 45 11.00 11.34 -2.88
N LYS A 46 10.89 12.64 -3.15
CA LYS A 46 10.15 13.58 -2.30
C LYS A 46 8.69 13.14 -2.12
N LEU A 47 8.06 12.63 -3.18
CA LEU A 47 6.70 12.10 -3.13
C LEU A 47 6.57 10.96 -2.11
N ARG A 48 7.48 9.98 -2.10
CA ARG A 48 7.44 8.87 -1.12
C ARG A 48 7.64 9.37 0.32
N GLN A 49 8.45 10.41 0.53
CA GLN A 49 8.61 11.00 1.86
C GLN A 49 7.32 11.67 2.35
N GLU A 50 6.64 12.44 1.50
CA GLU A 50 5.36 13.06 1.85
C GLU A 50 4.27 12.01 2.10
N LEU A 51 4.18 10.97 1.27
CA LEU A 51 3.24 9.86 1.49
C LEU A 51 3.50 9.14 2.82
N THR A 52 4.77 8.93 3.18
CA THR A 52 5.15 8.36 4.49
C THR A 52 4.70 9.27 5.64
N ARG A 53 4.87 10.59 5.49
CA ARG A 53 4.41 11.57 6.48
C ARG A 53 2.89 11.55 6.63
N THR A 54 2.17 11.54 5.51
CA THR A 54 0.70 11.42 5.50
C THR A 54 0.24 10.13 6.16
N ALA A 55 0.93 9.01 5.94
CA ALA A 55 0.61 7.73 6.57
C ALA A 55 0.73 7.81 8.10
N VAL A 56 1.79 8.43 8.62
CA VAL A 56 1.98 8.61 10.07
C VAL A 56 0.90 9.51 10.67
N LEU A 57 0.57 10.63 10.00
CA LEU A 57 -0.50 11.51 10.45
C LEU A 57 -1.85 10.80 10.46
N ARG A 58 -2.15 10.00 9.42
CA ARG A 58 -3.37 9.20 9.36
C ARG A 58 -3.41 8.15 10.47
N LEU A 59 -2.30 7.46 10.72
CA LEU A 59 -2.20 6.46 11.78
C LEU A 59 -2.49 7.06 13.16
N ALA A 60 -1.99 8.26 13.45
CA ALA A 60 -2.29 8.96 14.70
C ALA A 60 -3.77 9.33 14.81
N ALA A 61 -4.41 9.75 13.71
CA ALA A 61 -5.83 10.11 13.68
C ALA A 61 -6.77 8.91 13.84
N ILE A 62 -6.34 7.71 13.43
CA ILE A 62 -7.15 6.47 13.53
C ILE A 62 -6.76 5.57 14.70
N GLY A 63 -5.81 6.01 15.51
CA GLY A 63 -5.35 5.30 16.71
C GLY A 63 -6.33 5.44 17.87
N TRP A 64 -6.02 4.78 18.99
CA TRP A 64 -6.88 4.72 20.18
C TRP A 64 -7.33 6.09 20.71
N ASN A 65 -6.48 7.11 20.56
CA ASN A 65 -6.72 8.46 21.07
C ASN A 65 -7.34 9.40 20.02
N GLY A 66 -7.67 8.90 18.82
CA GLY A 66 -8.25 9.69 17.74
C GLY A 66 -9.77 9.58 17.67
N ASP A 67 -10.40 10.53 16.98
CA ASP A 67 -11.86 10.58 16.79
C ASP A 67 -12.38 9.54 15.76
N ASP A 68 -11.47 8.86 15.05
CA ASP A 68 -11.76 7.91 13.95
C ASP A 68 -11.06 6.56 14.19
N TYR A 69 -11.32 5.92 15.33
CA TYR A 69 -10.66 4.68 15.73
C TYR A 69 -10.91 3.53 14.73
N ARG A 70 -9.84 3.08 14.05
CA ARG A 70 -9.90 2.01 13.03
C ARG A 70 -8.77 1.01 13.22
N PRO A 71 -8.93 0.03 14.12
CA PRO A 71 -7.96 -1.04 14.30
C PRO A 71 -7.96 -1.96 13.08
N ILE A 72 -6.79 -2.51 12.76
CA ILE A 72 -6.60 -3.36 11.57
C ILE A 72 -7.54 -4.58 11.55
N GLY A 73 -7.92 -5.13 12.71
CA GLY A 73 -8.85 -6.26 12.82
C GLY A 73 -10.28 -5.95 12.38
N HIS A 74 -10.65 -4.67 12.22
CA HIS A 74 -11.93 -4.24 11.66
C HIS A 74 -11.82 -3.82 10.19
N VAL A 75 -10.59 -3.59 9.70
CA VAL A 75 -10.31 -3.24 8.31
C VAL A 75 -10.12 -4.49 7.45
N VAL A 76 -9.48 -5.52 8.02
CA VAL A 76 -9.28 -6.82 7.36
C VAL A 76 -10.46 -7.73 7.71
N ASP A 77 -11.47 -7.73 6.84
CA ASP A 77 -12.63 -8.62 6.93
C ASP A 77 -12.76 -9.52 5.68
N GLU A 78 -13.78 -10.39 5.65
CA GLU A 78 -14.01 -11.28 4.52
C GLU A 78 -14.21 -10.51 3.21
N LYS A 79 -14.76 -9.29 3.27
CA LYS A 79 -14.96 -8.46 2.09
C LYS A 79 -13.64 -7.91 1.57
N ALA A 80 -12.73 -7.49 2.46
CA ALA A 80 -11.39 -7.06 2.08
C ALA A 80 -10.60 -8.19 1.40
N ILE A 81 -10.82 -9.44 1.81
CA ILE A 81 -10.23 -10.62 1.17
C ILE A 81 -10.92 -10.96 -0.16
N VAL A 82 -12.25 -10.95 -0.22
CA VAL A 82 -13.03 -11.23 -1.46
C VAL A 82 -12.87 -10.14 -2.51
N LEU A 83 -12.55 -8.90 -2.12
CA LEU A 83 -12.22 -7.80 -3.04
C LEU A 83 -10.94 -8.09 -3.87
N LEU A 84 -10.15 -9.10 -3.48
CA LEU A 84 -9.06 -9.62 -4.30
C LEU A 84 -9.52 -10.55 -5.41
N GLU A 85 -10.77 -11.01 -5.33
CA GLU A 85 -11.39 -11.96 -6.26
C GLU A 85 -12.52 -11.30 -7.09
N SER A 86 -12.99 -10.11 -6.68
CA SER A 86 -14.12 -9.40 -7.29
C SER A 86 -13.73 -7.99 -7.74
N ASP A 87 -14.16 -7.56 -8.94
CA ASP A 87 -13.87 -6.25 -9.57
C ASP A 87 -14.45 -5.00 -8.85
N ASP A 88 -14.92 -5.14 -7.61
CA ASP A 88 -15.75 -4.13 -6.93
C ASP A 88 -14.99 -3.32 -5.86
N ILE A 89 -14.01 -2.53 -6.31
CA ILE A 89 -13.19 -1.60 -5.49
C ILE A 89 -14.03 -0.53 -4.75
N ARG A 90 -15.30 -0.35 -5.12
CA ARG A 90 -16.18 0.69 -4.54
C ARG A 90 -16.57 0.44 -3.08
N LEU A 91 -16.43 -0.79 -2.59
CA LEU A 91 -16.89 -1.20 -1.27
C LEU A 91 -16.07 -0.62 -0.11
N ILE A 92 -14.80 -0.30 -0.34
CA ILE A 92 -13.89 0.22 0.71
C ILE A 92 -14.05 1.73 0.91
N ARG A 93 -14.51 2.46 -0.12
CA ARG A 93 -14.72 3.91 -0.04
C ARG A 93 -15.92 4.32 0.82
N ILE A 94 -16.86 3.40 1.07
CA ILE A 94 -18.04 3.65 1.92
C ILE A 94 -17.68 3.57 3.42
N ARG A 95 -16.54 2.97 3.77
CA ARG A 95 -16.10 2.79 5.17
C ARG A 95 -14.94 3.72 5.59
N ASN A 96 -14.41 4.56 4.70
CA ASN A 96 -13.19 5.34 4.93
C ASN A 96 -13.46 6.83 5.14
#